data_AF-A0A8K0AH19-F1
#
_entry.id   AF-A0A8K0AH19-F1
#
_cell.length_a   1.000
_cell.length_b   1.000
_cell.length_c   1.000
_cell.angle_alpha   90.00
_cell.angle_beta   90.00
_cell.angle_gamma   90.00
#
_symmetry.space_group_name_H-M   'P 1'
#
loop_
_entity.id
_entity.type
_entity.pdbx_description
1 polymer ?
#
loop_
_entity_poly.entity_id
_entity_poly.type
_entity_poly.pdbx_seq_one_letter_code
_entity_poly.pdbx_strand_id
1 'polypeptide(L)'
;MLIWLKTVNPTMQRPTTPGLPNPEDTTNPRATAAANREVARVIAESAEAGSRKRKRGNYGSYTPEQRAKIAKMCIDIGPQKTADRMSAEVGRKLNESSVRYIKNCFNKEVQRLGTNTVESLPRIRNGRPLKLGDLDGELQLYLRNLRCAGGVVNRYMVMGAARGLVMDKDRSLLAENGGHIHIRKQWANSLLRRMKFVKRKGTKAARKIPDDFEKTRDNFYQRIEEAVRKDDIPDEMIMNWDQTGVNIVPVGSWTLEEEGAKQVPVTGLEDKRQITLLLTMTLSGKLLPPQVLYQGKTDACHPKFQFPEEWDIFHTESHWSNGSSMLRYADKVLIPYVESQREQLGLDPDHPGLAIFDVFKAHRNPDLLEKLREANIRAVFVPASCTGELQPLDADGGINDLLKRDLQQCFVNHYADCFAKERRAGRDISQVKVDLKLSTLKPLHAGWLLGAFDRTSNNTASIERGWERTGIMTVVENARE
;
A
#
# COMPACT_ATOMS: atom_id res chain seq x y z
N MET A 1 -48.83 35.78 -27.57
CA MET A 1 -49.05 34.31 -27.56
C MET A 1 -48.19 33.77 -26.40
N LEU A 2 -48.66 33.40 -25.21
CA LEU A 2 -49.97 32.99 -24.75
C LEU A 2 -50.31 33.60 -23.38
N ILE A 3 -51.43 34.31 -23.37
CA ILE A 3 -52.21 34.73 -22.21
C ILE A 3 -53.12 33.53 -21.89
N TRP A 4 -52.68 32.56 -21.09
CA TRP A 4 -53.59 31.51 -20.60
C TRP A 4 -53.18 30.77 -19.30
N LEU A 5 -52.18 31.24 -18.54
CA LEU A 5 -51.82 30.64 -17.25
C LEU A 5 -52.00 31.59 -16.04
N LYS A 6 -52.77 32.67 -16.21
CA LYS A 6 -52.98 33.71 -15.17
C LYS A 6 -54.37 33.74 -14.52
N THR A 7 -55.18 32.69 -14.67
CA THR A 7 -56.50 32.65 -14.03
C THR A 7 -56.84 31.23 -13.61
N VAL A 8 -56.40 30.82 -12.40
CA VAL A 8 -57.24 30.17 -11.36
C VAL A 8 -56.53 30.34 -9.99
N ASN A 9 -57.29 30.79 -8.98
CA ASN A 9 -57.00 30.90 -7.53
C ASN A 9 -56.24 32.12 -6.96
N PRO A 10 -56.97 33.10 -6.35
CA PRO A 10 -56.40 34.21 -5.57
C PRO A 10 -56.03 33.89 -4.10
N THR A 11 -56.06 32.63 -3.67
CA THR A 11 -55.85 32.26 -2.26
C THR A 11 -54.70 31.26 -2.10
N MET A 12 -53.48 31.71 -2.36
CA MET A 12 -52.28 31.06 -1.81
C MET A 12 -51.38 32.13 -1.21
N GLN A 13 -51.48 32.29 0.11
CA GLN A 13 -50.40 32.92 0.86
C GLN A 13 -49.13 32.07 0.69
N ARG A 14 -47.99 32.74 0.50
CA ARG A 14 -46.68 32.07 0.41
C ARG A 14 -46.37 31.39 1.74
N PRO A 15 -45.82 30.16 1.75
CA PRO A 15 -45.34 29.54 2.97
C PRO A 15 -44.23 30.38 3.59
N THR A 16 -44.38 30.70 4.86
CA THR A 16 -43.33 31.24 5.72
C THR A 16 -42.23 30.20 5.88
N THR A 17 -41.01 30.57 5.45
CA THR A 17 -39.72 29.85 5.60
C THR A 17 -39.60 28.49 4.90
N PRO A 18 -38.50 28.21 4.15
CA PRO A 18 -38.37 26.95 3.41
C PRO A 18 -38.22 25.73 4.35
N GLY A 19 -39.04 24.70 4.14
CA GLY A 19 -38.78 23.33 4.65
C GLY A 19 -39.54 22.87 5.90
N LEU A 20 -40.49 23.65 6.44
CA LEU A 20 -41.35 23.21 7.55
C LEU A 20 -42.73 22.75 7.06
N PRO A 21 -43.34 21.72 7.69
CA PRO A 21 -44.66 21.22 7.30
C PRO A 21 -45.76 22.27 7.58
N ASN A 22 -46.72 22.39 6.67
CA ASN A 22 -47.89 23.26 6.85
C ASN A 22 -48.81 22.69 7.94
N PRO A 23 -49.11 23.43 9.02
CA PRO A 23 -49.93 22.92 10.12
C PRO A 23 -51.32 22.44 9.69
N GLU A 24 -51.92 23.06 8.68
CA GLU A 24 -53.25 22.69 8.18
C GLU A 24 -53.29 21.34 7.48
N ASP A 25 -52.14 20.85 7.00
CA ASP A 25 -52.02 19.56 6.32
C ASP A 25 -51.70 18.40 7.28
N THR A 26 -51.87 18.62 8.60
CA THR A 26 -51.52 17.64 9.64
C THR A 26 -52.71 17.29 10.54
N THR A 27 -52.69 16.09 11.11
CA THR A 27 -53.75 15.56 12.00
C THR A 27 -53.95 16.36 13.29
N ASN A 28 -52.99 17.20 13.69
CA ASN A 28 -53.15 18.13 14.81
C ASN A 28 -52.50 19.49 14.49
N PRO A 29 -53.25 20.41 13.87
CA PRO A 29 -52.73 21.70 13.42
C PRO A 29 -52.17 22.58 14.55
N ARG A 30 -52.75 22.50 15.75
CA ARG A 30 -52.26 23.28 16.91
C ARG A 30 -50.91 22.78 17.40
N ALA A 31 -50.71 21.47 17.48
CA ALA A 31 -49.44 20.89 17.90
C ALA A 31 -48.33 21.16 16.87
N THR A 32 -48.64 21.03 15.58
CA THR A 32 -47.70 21.31 14.48
C THR A 32 -47.31 22.79 14.44
N ALA A 33 -48.26 23.71 14.64
CA ALA A 33 -47.96 25.14 14.72
C ALA A 33 -47.08 25.50 15.94
N ALA A 34 -47.26 24.82 17.08
CA ALA A 34 -46.41 24.99 18.25
C ALA A 34 -44.98 24.47 18.01
N ALA A 35 -44.84 23.27 17.43
CA ALA A 35 -43.55 22.70 17.07
C ALA A 35 -42.81 23.55 16.03
N ASN A 36 -43.51 24.05 15.00
CA ASN A 36 -42.92 24.93 13.98
C ASN A 36 -42.40 26.25 14.58
N ARG A 37 -43.11 26.84 15.55
CA ARG A 37 -42.64 28.03 16.27
C ARG A 37 -41.38 27.76 17.08
N GLU A 38 -41.30 26.59 17.71
CA GLU A 38 -40.13 26.20 18.50
C GLU A 38 -38.92 25.91 17.61
N VAL A 39 -39.12 25.23 16.47
CA VAL A 39 -38.08 25.00 15.47
C VAL A 39 -37.62 26.33 14.86
N ALA A 40 -38.53 27.26 14.55
CA ALA A 40 -38.18 28.59 14.07
C ALA A 40 -37.39 29.40 15.12
N ARG A 41 -37.75 29.28 16.41
CA ARG A 41 -37.01 29.89 17.52
C ARG A 41 -35.61 29.31 17.65
N VAL A 42 -35.46 27.99 17.61
CA VAL A 42 -34.15 27.32 17.67
C VAL A 42 -33.31 27.66 16.44
N ILE A 43 -33.90 27.77 15.25
CA ILE A 43 -33.20 28.24 14.03
C ILE A 43 -32.76 29.70 14.18
N ALA A 44 -33.59 30.57 14.75
CA ALA A 44 -33.24 31.97 15.02
C ALA A 44 -32.13 32.09 16.07
N GLU A 45 -32.20 31.34 17.18
CA GLU A 45 -31.15 31.26 18.21
C GLU A 45 -29.85 30.66 17.65
N SER A 46 -29.95 29.67 16.76
CA SER A 46 -28.80 29.09 16.06
C SER A 46 -28.19 30.04 15.03
N ALA A 47 -29.01 30.88 14.38
CA ALA A 47 -28.56 31.92 13.46
C ALA A 47 -27.92 33.11 14.20
N GLU A 48 -28.39 33.46 15.39
CA GLU A 48 -27.77 34.47 16.26
C GLU A 48 -26.50 33.96 16.97
N ALA A 49 -26.44 32.67 17.33
CA ALA A 49 -25.23 32.01 17.85
C ALA A 49 -24.18 31.76 16.74
N GLY A 50 -24.63 31.70 15.48
CA GLY A 50 -23.82 31.65 14.28
C GLY A 50 -23.09 32.96 14.02
N SER A 51 -21.84 33.06 14.49
CA SER A 51 -20.84 34.04 14.03
C SER A 51 -21.00 35.48 14.52
N ARG A 52 -20.66 35.71 15.80
CA ARG A 52 -19.80 36.85 16.17
C ARG A 52 -18.37 36.68 15.60
N LYS A 53 -18.20 36.38 14.31
CA LYS A 53 -16.94 36.67 13.62
C LYS A 53 -17.11 38.03 12.98
N ARG A 54 -16.42 39.03 13.52
CA ARG A 54 -16.14 40.28 12.80
C ARG A 54 -15.76 39.91 11.36
N LYS A 55 -16.50 40.39 10.36
CA LYS A 55 -16.05 40.36 8.96
C LYS A 55 -14.62 40.90 8.94
N ARG A 56 -13.62 40.04 8.74
CA ARG A 56 -12.23 40.48 8.61
C ARG A 56 -12.18 41.34 7.35
N GLY A 57 -11.80 42.61 7.50
CA GLY A 57 -11.60 43.51 6.37
C GLY A 57 -10.62 42.92 5.36
N ASN A 58 -10.73 43.38 4.12
CA ASN A 58 -9.86 42.98 3.03
C ASN A 58 -8.44 43.52 3.30
N TYR A 59 -7.54 42.68 3.83
CA TYR A 59 -6.16 43.08 4.11
C TYR A 59 -5.36 43.04 2.81
N GLY A 60 -5.00 44.21 2.26
CA GLY A 60 -4.06 44.31 1.16
C GLY A 60 -2.73 43.64 1.52
N SER A 61 -2.23 42.75 0.66
CA SER A 61 -0.90 42.16 0.81
C SER A 61 0.16 43.21 0.44
N TYR A 62 0.92 43.68 1.42
CA TYR A 62 2.12 44.50 1.20
C TYR A 62 3.31 43.60 0.84
N THR A 63 4.13 44.03 -0.11
CA THR A 63 5.38 43.32 -0.43
C THR A 63 6.35 43.39 0.76
N PRO A 64 7.31 42.47 0.86
CA PRO A 64 8.33 42.52 1.92
C PRO A 64 9.08 43.85 2.02
N GLU A 65 9.34 44.50 0.89
CA GLU A 65 10.03 45.79 0.77
C GLU A 65 9.13 46.93 1.26
N GLN A 66 7.86 46.91 0.87
CA GLN A 66 6.86 47.85 1.39
C GLN A 66 6.71 47.72 2.91
N ARG A 67 6.76 46.51 3.46
CA ARG A 67 6.71 46.28 4.92
C ARG A 67 7.95 46.82 5.62
N ALA A 68 9.13 46.65 5.05
CA ALA A 68 10.36 47.24 5.59
C ALA A 68 10.30 48.78 5.54
N LYS A 69 9.82 49.36 4.43
CA LYS A 69 9.61 50.81 4.29
C LYS A 69 8.60 51.36 5.30
N ILE A 70 7.45 50.69 5.49
CA ILE A 70 6.45 51.04 6.51
C ILE A 70 7.06 51.02 7.91
N ALA A 71 7.88 50.01 8.23
CA ALA A 71 8.53 49.91 9.54
C ALA A 71 9.53 51.05 9.79
N LYS A 72 10.43 51.31 8.83
CA LYS A 72 11.41 52.42 8.91
C LYS A 72 10.71 53.76 9.07
N MET A 73 9.73 54.03 8.21
CA MET A 73 8.93 55.25 8.28
C MET A 73 8.18 55.39 9.62
N CYS A 74 7.67 54.29 10.18
CA CYS A 74 7.02 54.31 11.49
C CYS A 74 7.98 54.63 12.65
N ILE A 75 9.26 54.26 12.53
CA ILE A 75 10.29 54.62 13.51
C ILE A 75 10.55 56.13 13.45
N ASP A 76 10.61 56.69 12.25
CA ASP A 76 10.98 58.09 12.03
C ASP A 76 9.85 59.09 12.36
N ILE A 77 8.63 58.85 11.86
CA ILE A 77 7.53 59.83 11.91
C ILE A 77 6.31 59.36 12.73
N GLY A 78 6.36 58.15 13.27
CA GLY A 78 5.33 57.58 14.13
C GLY A 78 4.13 56.94 13.40
N PRO A 79 3.34 56.10 14.10
CA PRO A 79 2.44 55.12 13.47
C PRO A 79 1.30 55.72 12.63
N GLN A 80 0.66 56.79 13.14
CA GLN A 80 -0.49 57.40 12.50
C GLN A 80 -0.09 58.17 11.24
N LYS A 81 0.97 58.99 11.31
CA LYS A 81 1.49 59.72 10.15
C LYS A 81 2.01 58.78 9.06
N THR A 82 2.64 57.66 9.44
CA THR A 82 3.04 56.62 8.49
C THR A 82 1.83 55.95 7.84
N ALA A 83 0.78 55.67 8.61
CA ALA A 83 -0.46 55.09 8.09
C ALA A 83 -1.08 55.99 7.02
N ASP A 84 -1.17 57.29 7.27
CA ASP A 84 -1.77 58.25 6.33
C ASP A 84 -0.91 58.41 5.06
N ARG A 85 0.41 58.56 5.20
CA ARG A 85 1.35 58.73 4.08
C ARG A 85 1.44 57.49 3.19
N MET A 86 1.54 56.31 3.79
CA MET A 86 1.57 55.05 3.04
C MET A 86 0.21 54.68 2.46
N SER A 87 -0.90 55.15 3.06
CA SER A 87 -2.23 54.98 2.47
C SER A 87 -2.38 55.74 1.16
N ALA A 88 -1.83 56.96 1.10
CA ALA A 88 -1.79 57.78 -0.10
C ALA A 88 -0.85 57.18 -1.17
N GLU A 89 0.33 56.69 -0.77
CA GLU A 89 1.33 56.11 -1.69
C GLU A 89 0.89 54.77 -2.29
N VAL A 90 0.26 53.89 -1.50
CA VAL A 90 -0.15 52.54 -1.94
C VAL A 90 -1.58 52.53 -2.50
N GLY A 91 -2.29 53.66 -2.49
CA GLY A 91 -3.67 53.80 -2.96
C GLY A 91 -4.68 52.95 -2.18
N ARG A 92 -4.37 52.56 -0.93
CA ARG A 92 -5.19 51.69 -0.07
C ARG A 92 -5.07 52.11 1.39
N LYS A 93 -6.19 52.16 2.11
CA LYS A 93 -6.21 52.51 3.54
C LYS A 93 -5.41 51.52 4.38
N LEU A 94 -4.28 51.97 4.92
CA LEU A 94 -3.45 51.28 5.89
C LEU A 94 -3.88 51.72 7.30
N ASN A 95 -4.26 50.76 8.14
CA ASN A 95 -4.62 51.04 9.53
C ASN A 95 -3.37 51.22 10.40
N GLU A 96 -3.41 52.17 11.33
CA GLU A 96 -2.33 52.44 12.30
C GLU A 96 -1.90 51.18 13.06
N SER A 97 -2.85 50.34 13.47
CA SER A 97 -2.57 49.08 14.17
C SER A 97 -1.74 48.10 13.33
N SER A 98 -1.93 48.12 12.01
CA SER A 98 -1.12 47.33 11.07
C SER A 98 0.30 47.88 10.95
N VAL A 99 0.46 49.22 10.93
CA VAL A 99 1.78 49.88 10.94
C VAL A 99 2.56 49.51 12.19
N ARG A 100 1.90 49.60 13.36
CA ARG A 100 2.49 49.25 14.66
C ARG A 100 2.90 47.78 14.72
N TYR A 101 2.06 46.87 14.21
CA TYR A 101 2.40 45.46 14.10
C TYR A 101 3.61 45.22 13.20
N ILE A 102 3.67 45.88 12.04
CA ILE A 102 4.80 45.77 11.10
C ILE A 102 6.10 46.28 11.74
N LYS A 103 6.07 47.42 12.46
CA LYS A 103 7.21 47.92 13.25
C LYS A 103 7.69 46.90 14.28
N ASN A 104 6.78 46.29 15.03
CA ASN A 104 7.16 45.29 16.04
C ASN A 104 7.80 44.04 15.42
N CYS A 105 7.32 43.60 14.25
CA CYS A 105 7.96 42.53 13.50
C CYS A 105 9.37 42.93 13.03
N PHE A 106 9.53 44.16 12.55
CA PHE A 106 10.82 44.69 12.11
C PHE A 106 11.83 44.75 13.25
N ASN A 107 11.44 45.26 14.42
CA ASN A 107 12.31 45.33 15.59
C ASN A 107 12.79 43.95 16.07
N LYS A 108 11.91 42.94 16.02
CA LYS A 108 12.30 41.55 16.31
C LYS A 108 13.29 40.99 15.30
N GLU A 109 13.13 41.34 14.02
CA GLU A 109 14.03 40.91 12.96
C GLU A 109 15.40 41.58 13.06
N VAL A 110 15.44 42.87 13.39
CA VAL A 110 16.67 43.63 13.70
C VAL A 110 17.40 43.00 14.89
N GLN A 111 16.68 42.67 15.97
CA GLN A 111 17.26 41.96 17.12
C GLN A 111 17.80 40.58 16.75
N ARG A 112 17.13 39.86 15.85
CA ARG A 112 17.55 38.52 15.39
C ARG A 112 18.83 38.57 14.54
N LEU A 113 18.95 39.56 13.66
CA LEU A 113 20.06 39.68 12.72
C LEU A 113 21.23 40.50 13.27
N GLY A 114 21.03 41.26 14.35
CA GLY A 114 22.04 42.14 14.92
C GLY A 114 22.40 43.34 14.03
N THR A 115 21.58 43.65 13.02
CA THR A 115 21.82 44.75 12.08
C THR A 115 20.58 45.63 11.92
N ASN A 116 20.79 46.94 11.79
CA ASN A 116 19.71 47.91 11.58
C ASN A 116 19.26 48.02 10.11
N THR A 117 19.94 47.31 9.20
CA THR A 117 19.78 47.43 7.75
C THR A 117 18.91 46.30 7.20
N VAL A 118 17.62 46.28 7.58
CA VAL A 118 16.65 45.32 7.03
C VAL A 118 15.92 45.97 5.85
N GLU A 119 16.22 45.53 4.63
CA GLU A 119 15.62 46.07 3.39
C GLU A 119 14.37 45.30 2.94
N SER A 120 14.20 44.05 3.38
CA SER A 120 13.07 43.20 3.05
C SER A 120 12.54 42.54 4.33
N LEU A 121 11.23 42.66 4.60
CA LEU A 121 10.56 42.07 5.76
C LEU A 121 9.47 41.08 5.31
N PRO A 122 9.82 39.80 5.05
CA PRO A 122 8.85 38.80 4.62
C PRO A 122 7.81 38.51 5.70
N ARG A 123 6.62 38.07 5.28
CA ARG A 123 5.54 37.71 6.21
C ARG A 123 5.79 36.30 6.73
N ILE A 124 6.27 36.20 7.97
CA ILE A 124 6.42 34.91 8.65
C ILE A 124 5.01 34.33 8.87
N ARG A 125 4.73 33.18 8.24
CA ARG A 125 3.51 32.41 8.49
C ARG A 125 3.70 31.68 9.81
N ASN A 126 3.47 32.36 10.94
CA ASN A 126 3.45 31.71 12.24
C ASN A 126 2.25 30.75 12.27
N GLY A 127 2.55 29.46 12.08
CA GLY A 127 1.58 28.39 12.29
C GLY A 127 1.11 28.38 13.75
N ARG A 128 0.01 27.65 14.01
CA ARG A 128 -0.45 27.42 15.38
C ARG A 128 0.63 26.62 16.14
N PRO A 129 0.93 26.95 17.41
CA PRO A 129 1.88 26.18 18.21
C PRO A 129 1.45 24.70 18.33
N LEU A 130 2.44 23.82 18.47
CA LEU A 130 2.22 22.39 18.59
C LEU A 130 1.48 22.08 19.89
N LYS A 131 0.53 21.15 19.81
CA LYS A 131 -0.38 20.84 20.92
C LYS A 131 0.31 20.22 22.13
N LEU A 132 1.46 19.58 21.91
CA LEU A 132 2.28 18.94 22.94
C LEU A 132 3.59 19.71 23.23
N GLY A 133 3.82 20.86 22.57
CA GLY A 133 5.09 21.59 22.70
C GLY A 133 6.29 20.68 22.45
N ASP A 134 7.22 20.63 23.41
CA ASP A 134 8.47 19.88 23.34
C ASP A 134 8.28 18.36 23.31
N LEU A 135 7.20 17.85 23.95
CA LEU A 135 6.86 16.42 23.96
C LEU A 135 6.49 15.88 22.57
N ASP A 136 6.20 16.76 21.60
CA ASP A 136 5.90 16.37 20.23
C ASP A 136 7.12 15.68 19.56
N GLY A 137 8.35 16.09 19.90
CA GLY A 137 9.57 15.48 19.39
C GLY A 137 9.81 14.07 19.94
N GLU A 138 9.65 13.90 21.25
CA GLU A 138 9.79 12.62 21.95
C GLU A 138 8.78 11.58 21.45
N LEU A 139 7.52 12.01 21.27
CA LEU A 139 6.48 11.14 20.70
C LEU A 139 6.81 10.70 19.28
N GLN A 140 7.34 11.59 18.44
CA GLN A 140 7.76 11.23 17.08
C GLN A 140 8.91 10.21 17.08
N LEU A 141 9.88 10.37 17.99
CA LEU A 141 10.99 9.43 18.14
C LEU A 141 10.49 8.05 18.58
N TYR A 142 9.64 8.00 19.61
CA TYR A 142 9.00 6.76 20.07
C TYR A 142 8.26 6.02 18.95
N LEU A 143 7.45 6.75 18.17
CA LEU A 143 6.66 6.15 17.07
C LEU A 143 7.53 5.64 15.91
N ARG A 144 8.68 6.28 15.64
CA ARG A 144 9.67 5.77 14.66
C ARG A 144 10.32 4.49 15.18
N ASN A 145 10.77 4.47 16.43
CA ASN A 145 11.40 3.29 17.04
C ASN A 145 10.43 2.11 17.08
N LEU A 146 9.17 2.35 17.49
CA LEU A 146 8.10 1.35 17.46
C LEU A 146 7.91 0.75 16.06
N ARG A 147 8.00 1.57 15.01
CA ARG A 147 7.87 1.12 13.63
C ARG A 147 9.11 0.38 13.13
N CYS A 148 10.32 0.82 13.48
CA CYS A 148 11.58 0.12 13.19
C CYS A 148 11.59 -1.28 13.81
N ALA A 149 11.08 -1.43 15.04
CA ALA A 149 10.92 -2.72 15.72
C ALA A 149 9.76 -3.58 15.19
N GLY A 150 9.15 -3.22 14.06
CA GLY A 150 8.04 -3.99 13.47
C GLY A 150 6.67 -3.72 14.09
N GLY A 151 6.55 -2.91 15.14
CA GLY A 151 5.32 -2.60 15.87
C GLY A 151 4.28 -1.77 15.09
N VAL A 152 3.01 -2.10 15.26
CA VAL A 152 1.90 -1.46 14.53
C VAL A 152 1.67 -0.04 15.04
N VAL A 153 1.84 0.95 14.15
CA VAL A 153 1.51 2.35 14.44
C VAL A 153 0.13 2.68 13.89
N ASN A 154 -0.86 2.82 14.79
CA ASN A 154 -2.20 3.29 14.45
C ASN A 154 -2.57 4.53 15.28
N ARG A 155 -3.67 5.19 14.93
CA ARG A 155 -4.12 6.43 15.61
C ARG A 155 -4.35 6.26 17.12
N TYR A 156 -4.75 5.07 17.57
CA TYR A 156 -4.98 4.79 18.99
C TYR A 156 -3.66 4.64 19.74
N MET A 157 -2.66 4.01 19.12
CA MET A 157 -1.29 3.94 19.67
C MET A 157 -0.68 5.34 19.83
N VAL A 158 -0.86 6.21 18.83
CA VAL A 158 -0.41 7.61 18.91
C VAL A 158 -1.08 8.35 20.06
N MET A 159 -2.40 8.19 20.22
CA MET A 159 -3.15 8.82 21.32
C MET A 159 -2.73 8.27 22.69
N GLY A 160 -2.51 6.95 22.80
CA GLY A 160 -2.08 6.29 24.02
C GLY A 160 -0.68 6.71 24.44
N ALA A 161 0.29 6.68 23.52
CA ALA A 161 1.66 7.11 23.77
C ALA A 161 1.74 8.60 24.15
N ALA A 162 0.98 9.45 23.44
CA ALA A 162 0.88 10.87 23.77
C ALA A 162 0.31 11.10 25.17
N ARG A 163 -0.73 10.34 25.55
CA ARG A 163 -1.33 10.43 26.89
C ARG A 163 -0.33 9.99 27.94
N GLY A 164 0.38 8.88 27.72
CA GLY A 164 1.43 8.38 28.61
C GLY A 164 2.53 9.42 28.87
N LEU A 165 3.06 10.03 27.82
CA LEU A 165 4.09 11.08 27.93
C LEU A 165 3.60 12.32 28.69
N VAL A 166 2.35 12.75 28.46
CA VAL A 166 1.79 13.89 29.22
C VAL A 166 1.53 13.50 30.67
N MET A 167 1.06 12.28 30.96
CA MET A 167 0.86 11.80 32.33
C MET A 167 2.16 11.71 33.12
N ASP A 168 3.25 11.30 32.47
CA ASP A 168 4.58 11.21 33.07
C ASP A 168 5.14 12.59 33.42
N LYS A 169 4.97 13.56 32.50
CA LYS A 169 5.45 14.93 32.70
C LYS A 169 4.61 15.72 33.72
N ASP A 170 3.29 15.77 33.51
CA ASP A 170 2.34 16.42 34.41
C ASP A 170 0.90 16.02 34.06
N ARG A 171 0.29 15.23 34.94
CA ARG A 171 -1.07 14.71 34.78
C ARG A 171 -2.12 15.81 34.70
N SER A 172 -1.91 16.97 35.33
CA SER A 172 -2.88 18.07 35.38
C SER A 172 -3.09 18.76 34.02
N LEU A 173 -2.17 18.56 33.07
CA LEU A 173 -2.26 19.15 31.73
C LEU A 173 -3.33 18.51 30.84
N LEU A 174 -3.76 17.28 31.15
CA LEU A 174 -4.78 16.57 30.39
C LEU A 174 -6.19 17.09 30.67
N ALA A 175 -7.00 17.20 29.63
CA ALA A 175 -8.38 17.71 29.74
C ALA A 175 -9.27 16.91 30.71
N GLU A 176 -9.04 15.61 30.85
CA GLU A 176 -9.75 14.76 31.83
C GLU A 176 -9.37 15.07 33.29
N ASN A 177 -8.23 15.72 33.51
CA ASN A 177 -7.74 16.14 34.82
C ASN A 177 -7.83 17.67 35.00
N GLY A 178 -8.67 18.36 34.21
CA GLY A 178 -8.88 19.81 34.28
C GLY A 178 -7.93 20.66 33.43
N GLY A 179 -7.04 20.04 32.64
CA GLY A 179 -6.06 20.75 31.82
C GLY A 179 -6.53 21.17 30.43
N HIS A 180 -5.64 21.83 29.68
CA HIS A 180 -5.94 22.36 28.35
C HIS A 180 -5.60 21.38 27.20
N ILE A 181 -4.85 20.31 27.45
CA ILE A 181 -4.41 19.35 26.43
C ILE A 181 -5.50 18.31 26.16
N HIS A 182 -6.17 18.50 25.03
CA HIS A 182 -7.12 17.53 24.47
C HIS A 182 -6.46 16.64 23.40
N ILE A 183 -6.28 15.35 23.68
CA ILE A 183 -5.75 14.36 22.73
C ILE A 183 -6.93 13.78 21.95
N ARG A 184 -7.18 14.29 20.74
CA ARG A 184 -8.29 13.87 19.87
C ARG A 184 -7.79 13.13 18.63
N LYS A 185 -8.64 12.30 18.03
CA LYS A 185 -8.34 11.57 16.78
C LYS A 185 -7.82 12.50 15.66
N GLN A 186 -8.40 13.69 15.52
CA GLN A 186 -7.99 14.68 14.51
C GLN A 186 -6.55 15.18 14.72
N TRP A 187 -6.12 15.36 15.98
CA TRP A 187 -4.75 15.74 16.29
C TRP A 187 -3.77 14.60 16.00
N ALA A 188 -4.11 13.36 16.36
CA ALA A 188 -3.28 12.19 16.05
C ALA A 188 -3.09 12.01 14.53
N ASN A 189 -4.14 12.20 13.73
CA ASN A 189 -4.05 12.20 12.27
C ASN A 189 -3.14 13.33 11.75
N SER A 190 -3.20 14.51 12.36
CA SER A 190 -2.32 15.64 12.00
C SER A 190 -0.85 15.35 12.30
N LEU A 191 -0.54 14.72 13.44
CA LEU A 191 0.81 14.30 13.79
C LEU A 191 1.35 13.26 12.78
N LEU A 192 0.58 12.20 12.51
CA LEU A 192 0.97 11.17 11.54
C LEU A 192 1.26 11.77 10.15
N ARG A 193 0.44 12.73 9.71
CA ARG A 193 0.67 13.45 8.45
C ARG A 193 1.96 14.28 8.48
N ARG A 194 2.28 14.96 9.59
CA ARG A 194 3.56 15.70 9.74
C ARG A 194 4.77 14.77 9.73
N MET A 195 4.62 13.56 10.28
CA MET A 195 5.64 12.51 10.22
C MET A 195 5.76 11.85 8.84
N LYS A 196 4.90 12.21 7.87
CA LYS A 196 4.77 11.56 6.56
C LYS A 196 4.39 10.08 6.64
N PHE A 197 3.71 9.67 7.71
CA PHE A 197 3.20 8.31 7.85
C PHE A 197 1.90 8.18 7.05
N VAL A 198 1.90 7.25 6.09
CA VAL A 198 0.74 6.94 5.25
C VAL A 198 0.17 5.58 5.64
N LYS A 199 -1.13 5.37 5.39
CA LYS A 199 -1.73 4.05 5.57
C LYS A 199 -1.05 3.07 4.63
N ARG A 200 -0.44 2.02 5.17
CA ARG A 200 0.14 0.91 4.41
C ARG A 200 -0.46 -0.39 4.94
N LYS A 201 -0.77 -1.32 4.04
CA LYS A 201 -1.11 -2.69 4.42
C LYS A 201 0.16 -3.35 4.93
N GLY A 202 0.11 -4.08 6.04
CA GLY A 202 1.21 -4.95 6.43
C GLY A 202 1.37 -5.99 5.32
N THR A 203 2.42 -5.87 4.51
CA THR A 203 2.66 -6.72 3.34
C THR A 203 3.33 -8.03 3.72
N LYS A 204 3.99 -8.07 4.88
CA LYS A 204 4.56 -9.26 5.50
C LYS A 204 4.30 -9.13 7.02
N ALA A 205 3.85 -10.18 7.70
CA ALA A 205 4.24 -10.31 9.11
C ALA A 205 5.77 -10.17 9.08
N ALA A 206 6.38 -9.32 9.91
CA ALA A 206 7.83 -9.30 9.99
C ALA A 206 8.24 -10.74 10.33
N ARG A 207 8.62 -11.53 9.32
CA ARG A 207 9.11 -12.89 9.51
C ARG A 207 10.31 -12.66 10.41
N LYS A 208 10.30 -13.27 11.59
CA LYS A 208 11.40 -13.16 12.53
C LYS A 208 12.59 -13.77 11.81
N ILE A 209 13.39 -12.93 11.15
CA ILE A 209 14.71 -13.32 10.70
C ILE A 209 15.41 -13.83 11.97
N PRO A 210 15.93 -15.07 11.98
CA PRO A 210 16.58 -15.60 13.16
C PRO A 210 17.70 -14.66 13.64
N ASP A 211 17.90 -14.55 14.95
CA ASP A 211 18.95 -13.69 15.51
C ASP A 211 20.36 -14.12 15.03
N ASP A 212 20.50 -15.39 14.62
CA ASP A 212 21.70 -16.00 14.05
C ASP A 212 21.69 -16.08 12.51
N PHE A 213 20.91 -15.22 11.85
CA PHE A 213 20.77 -15.22 10.38
C PHE A 213 22.11 -15.12 9.65
N GLU A 214 23.01 -14.23 10.06
CA GLU A 214 24.32 -14.06 9.41
C GLU A 214 25.09 -15.39 9.39
N LYS A 215 25.20 -16.05 10.55
CA LYS A 215 25.86 -17.37 10.65
C LYS A 215 25.15 -18.44 9.82
N THR A 216 23.82 -18.43 9.84
CA THR A 216 23.00 -19.39 9.10
C THR A 216 23.15 -19.21 7.59
N ARG A 217 23.21 -17.96 7.12
CA ARG A 217 23.49 -17.59 5.74
C ARG A 217 24.90 -18.02 5.35
N ASP A 218 25.90 -17.71 6.16
CA ASP A 218 27.30 -18.02 5.82
C ASP A 218 27.52 -19.53 5.71
N ASN A 219 26.94 -20.33 6.62
CA ASN A 219 26.94 -21.80 6.50
C ASN A 219 26.22 -22.30 5.24
N PHE A 220 25.15 -21.63 4.83
CA PHE A 220 24.42 -21.97 3.61
C PHE A 220 25.25 -21.65 2.35
N TYR A 221 25.90 -20.48 2.31
CA TYR A 221 26.81 -20.10 1.24
C TYR A 221 28.01 -21.04 1.16
N GLN A 222 28.63 -21.37 2.29
CA GLN A 222 29.76 -22.30 2.34
C GLN A 222 29.40 -23.65 1.69
N ARG A 223 28.20 -24.19 1.93
CA ARG A 223 27.76 -25.45 1.30
C ARG A 223 27.60 -25.35 -0.21
N ILE A 224 27.17 -24.19 -0.72
CA ILE A 224 27.06 -23.94 -2.16
C ILE A 224 28.47 -23.82 -2.75
N GLU A 225 29.31 -22.99 -2.14
CA GLU A 225 30.68 -22.73 -2.55
C GLU A 225 31.52 -24.02 -2.60
N GLU A 226 31.46 -24.84 -1.55
CA GLU A 226 32.13 -26.14 -1.49
C GLU A 226 31.65 -27.10 -2.58
N ALA A 227 30.34 -27.14 -2.86
CA ALA A 227 29.78 -28.01 -3.87
C ALA A 227 30.20 -27.58 -5.28
N VAL A 228 30.18 -26.28 -5.57
CA VAL A 228 30.58 -25.73 -6.87
C VAL A 228 32.08 -25.89 -7.09
N ARG A 229 32.91 -25.52 -6.11
CA ARG A 229 34.37 -25.59 -6.22
C ARG A 229 34.88 -27.01 -6.37
N LYS A 230 34.33 -27.94 -5.60
CA LYS A 230 34.82 -29.32 -5.57
C LYS A 230 34.59 -30.05 -6.89
N ASP A 231 33.49 -29.77 -7.57
CA ASP A 231 33.07 -30.56 -8.73
C ASP A 231 32.85 -29.74 -9.99
N ASP A 232 33.29 -28.48 -9.98
CA ASP A 232 33.22 -27.56 -11.12
C ASP A 232 31.83 -27.53 -11.76
N ILE A 233 30.81 -27.28 -10.92
CA ILE A 233 29.41 -27.33 -11.36
C ILE A 233 29.11 -26.08 -12.22
N PRO A 234 28.65 -26.25 -13.48
CA PRO A 234 28.34 -25.12 -14.36
C PRO A 234 27.01 -24.44 -13.99
N ASP A 235 26.82 -23.19 -14.43
CA ASP A 235 25.64 -22.37 -14.09
C ASP A 235 24.33 -22.94 -14.62
N GLU A 236 24.38 -23.71 -15.71
CA GLU A 236 23.27 -24.47 -16.29
C GLU A 236 22.76 -25.59 -15.38
N MET A 237 23.62 -26.10 -14.49
CA MET A 237 23.33 -27.21 -13.58
C MET A 237 23.11 -26.77 -12.13
N ILE A 238 23.21 -25.46 -11.84
CA ILE A 238 22.82 -24.87 -10.56
C ILE A 238 21.38 -24.39 -10.66
N MET A 239 20.47 -25.09 -9.97
CA MET A 239 19.02 -24.90 -10.07
C MET A 239 18.44 -24.44 -8.73
N ASN A 240 17.45 -23.56 -8.80
CA ASN A 240 16.58 -23.19 -7.69
C ASN A 240 15.13 -23.51 -8.03
N TRP A 241 14.38 -24.14 -7.11
CA TRP A 241 12.94 -24.32 -7.27
C TRP A 241 12.14 -23.98 -6.03
N ASP A 242 10.88 -23.64 -6.27
CA ASP A 242 9.91 -23.25 -5.25
C ASP A 242 8.46 -23.49 -5.71
N GLN A 243 7.57 -23.80 -4.77
CA GLN A 243 6.14 -23.86 -5.03
C GLN A 243 5.45 -22.55 -4.67
N THR A 244 4.67 -22.03 -5.61
CA THR A 244 3.91 -20.81 -5.42
C THR A 244 2.43 -21.02 -5.71
N GLY A 245 1.58 -20.63 -4.77
CA GLY A 245 0.14 -20.63 -4.96
C GLY A 245 -0.30 -19.44 -5.82
N VAL A 246 -1.03 -19.70 -6.90
CA VAL A 246 -1.63 -18.67 -7.76
C VAL A 246 -3.16 -18.76 -7.75
N ASN A 247 -3.81 -17.64 -7.47
CA ASN A 247 -5.26 -17.58 -7.34
C ASN A 247 -5.90 -17.52 -8.73
N ILE A 248 -6.89 -18.39 -8.99
CA ILE A 248 -7.69 -18.34 -10.21
C ILE A 248 -8.51 -17.04 -10.25
N VAL A 249 -8.98 -16.59 -9.09
CA VAL A 249 -9.64 -15.30 -8.91
C VAL A 249 -8.84 -14.50 -7.87
N PRO A 250 -8.06 -13.49 -8.28
CA PRO A 250 -7.25 -12.68 -7.38
C PRO A 250 -8.12 -11.63 -6.66
N VAL A 251 -9.00 -12.08 -5.77
CA VAL A 251 -9.79 -11.19 -4.90
C VAL A 251 -8.97 -10.69 -3.72
N GLY A 252 -9.04 -9.39 -3.44
CA GLY A 252 -8.43 -8.81 -2.25
C GLY A 252 -9.24 -9.12 -0.99
N SER A 253 -8.58 -9.23 0.15
CA SER A 253 -9.22 -9.37 1.48
C SER A 253 -9.95 -8.10 1.96
N TRP A 254 -10.15 -7.11 1.10
CA TRP A 254 -10.78 -5.83 1.40
C TRP A 254 -11.58 -5.35 0.18
N THR A 255 -12.73 -4.75 0.43
CA THR A 255 -13.56 -4.07 -0.57
C THR A 255 -13.77 -2.60 -0.16
N LEU A 256 -14.21 -1.77 -1.10
CA LEU A 256 -14.72 -0.43 -0.83
C LEU A 256 -16.25 -0.49 -0.79
N GLU A 257 -16.86 0.19 0.18
CA GLU A 257 -18.32 0.23 0.41
C GLU A 257 -18.72 1.63 0.89
N GLU A 258 -20.02 1.95 0.81
CA GLU A 258 -20.60 3.18 1.31
C GLU A 258 -20.27 3.46 2.79
N GLU A 259 -20.00 4.74 3.09
CA GLU A 259 -19.66 5.21 4.43
C GLU A 259 -20.83 4.98 5.40
N GLY A 260 -20.63 4.10 6.40
CA GLY A 260 -21.63 3.79 7.43
C GLY A 260 -22.22 2.38 7.34
N ALA A 261 -21.86 1.59 6.32
CA ALA A 261 -22.27 0.19 6.22
C ALA A 261 -21.75 -0.64 7.41
N LYS A 262 -22.67 -1.32 8.12
CA LYS A 262 -22.37 -2.12 9.32
C LYS A 262 -21.92 -3.55 9.00
N GLN A 263 -22.29 -4.06 7.82
CA GLN A 263 -21.90 -5.37 7.30
C GLN A 263 -21.67 -5.22 5.80
N VAL A 264 -20.53 -5.74 5.32
CA VAL A 264 -20.15 -5.65 3.90
C VAL A 264 -19.96 -7.08 3.38
N PRO A 265 -21.01 -7.70 2.82
CA PRO A 265 -20.90 -9.02 2.23
C PRO A 265 -20.13 -8.91 0.91
N VAL A 266 -18.90 -9.43 0.88
CA VAL A 266 -18.12 -9.51 -0.36
C VAL A 266 -18.36 -10.88 -0.98
N THR A 267 -19.07 -10.92 -2.10
CA THR A 267 -19.20 -12.13 -2.90
C THR A 267 -17.80 -12.56 -3.36
N GLY A 268 -17.38 -13.77 -2.99
CA GLY A 268 -16.04 -14.29 -3.31
C GLY A 268 -14.98 -14.05 -2.22
N LEU A 269 -15.28 -13.50 -1.04
CA LEU A 269 -14.28 -13.39 0.04
C LEU A 269 -13.80 -14.77 0.55
N GLU A 270 -14.59 -15.81 0.34
CA GLU A 270 -14.24 -17.22 0.58
C GLU A 270 -13.63 -17.91 -0.64
N ASP A 271 -13.52 -17.21 -1.77
CA ASP A 271 -12.97 -17.76 -3.00
C ASP A 271 -11.45 -17.90 -2.89
N LYS A 272 -11.04 -19.00 -2.27
CA LYS A 272 -9.65 -19.44 -2.11
C LYS A 272 -9.23 -20.35 -3.26
N ARG A 273 -9.90 -20.28 -4.42
CA ARG A 273 -9.62 -21.17 -5.56
C ARG A 273 -8.23 -20.84 -6.10
N GLN A 274 -7.31 -21.74 -5.81
CA GLN A 274 -5.89 -21.61 -6.09
C GLN A 274 -5.42 -22.88 -6.81
N ILE A 275 -4.38 -22.71 -7.62
CA ILE A 275 -3.55 -23.80 -8.12
C ILE A 275 -2.14 -23.60 -7.62
N THR A 276 -1.35 -24.67 -7.55
CA THR A 276 0.06 -24.57 -7.18
C THR A 276 0.90 -24.66 -8.44
N LEU A 277 1.83 -23.73 -8.61
CA LEU A 277 2.89 -23.82 -9.61
C LEU A 277 4.17 -24.22 -8.90
N LEU A 278 4.89 -25.18 -9.47
CA LEU A 278 6.29 -25.36 -9.14
C LEU A 278 7.12 -24.77 -10.28
N LEU A 279 7.96 -23.81 -9.93
CA LEU A 279 8.86 -23.13 -10.85
C LEU A 279 10.29 -23.54 -10.51
N THR A 280 11.10 -23.75 -11.54
CA THR A 280 12.53 -24.03 -11.42
C THR A 280 13.29 -23.10 -12.34
N MET A 281 14.31 -22.41 -11.81
CA MET A 281 15.20 -21.57 -12.60
C MET A 281 16.66 -21.96 -12.38
N THR A 282 17.51 -21.71 -13.37
CA THR A 282 18.94 -21.99 -13.30
C THR A 282 19.73 -20.70 -13.07
N LEU A 283 20.97 -20.84 -12.61
CA LEU A 283 21.87 -19.70 -12.44
C LEU A 283 22.25 -19.07 -13.79
N SER A 284 22.35 -19.88 -14.85
CA SER A 284 22.52 -19.44 -16.25
C SER A 284 21.35 -18.63 -16.82
N GLY A 285 20.28 -18.39 -16.05
CA GLY A 285 19.19 -17.52 -16.47
C GLY A 285 18.07 -18.21 -17.24
N LYS A 286 17.93 -19.54 -17.12
CA LYS A 286 16.84 -20.31 -17.76
C LYS A 286 15.72 -20.60 -16.78
N LEU A 287 14.48 -20.49 -17.23
CA LEU A 287 13.30 -20.98 -16.51
C LEU A 287 12.85 -22.32 -17.12
N LEU A 288 12.82 -23.38 -16.32
CA LEU A 288 12.40 -24.71 -16.76
C LEU A 288 10.87 -24.80 -16.87
N PRO A 289 10.34 -25.76 -17.66
CA PRO A 289 8.92 -26.04 -17.70
C PRO A 289 8.34 -26.25 -16.30
N PRO A 290 7.21 -25.60 -15.96
CA PRO A 290 6.64 -25.67 -14.63
C PRO A 290 5.84 -26.97 -14.44
N GLN A 291 5.64 -27.33 -13.17
CA GLN A 291 4.52 -28.22 -12.80
C GLN A 291 3.30 -27.37 -12.44
N VAL A 292 2.15 -27.70 -13.01
CA VAL A 292 0.87 -27.03 -12.69
C VAL A 292 -0.05 -28.03 -11.99
N LEU A 293 -0.30 -27.79 -10.71
CA LEU A 293 -1.13 -28.67 -9.88
C LEU A 293 -2.54 -28.12 -9.71
N TYR A 294 -3.50 -28.82 -10.31
CA TYR A 294 -4.92 -28.57 -10.11
C TYR A 294 -5.47 -29.38 -8.93
N GLN A 295 -6.52 -28.86 -8.30
CA GLN A 295 -7.27 -29.61 -7.31
C GLN A 295 -8.18 -30.64 -7.99
N GLY A 296 -7.99 -31.92 -7.68
CA GLY A 296 -8.83 -33.00 -8.19
C GLY A 296 -8.25 -34.39 -7.98
N LYS A 297 -8.97 -35.41 -8.48
CA LYS A 297 -8.59 -36.83 -8.40
C LYS A 297 -8.34 -37.48 -9.77
N THR A 298 -8.74 -36.81 -10.84
CA THR A 298 -8.68 -37.31 -12.22
C THR A 298 -8.39 -36.14 -13.17
N ASP A 299 -7.98 -36.45 -14.40
CA ASP A 299 -7.69 -35.46 -15.44
C ASP A 299 -8.90 -34.60 -15.84
N ALA A 300 -10.12 -35.02 -15.49
CA ALA A 300 -11.32 -34.20 -15.65
C ALA A 300 -11.27 -32.88 -14.86
N CYS A 301 -10.37 -32.74 -13.88
CA CYS A 301 -10.17 -31.50 -13.16
C CYS A 301 -9.29 -30.47 -13.90
N HIS A 302 -8.60 -30.88 -14.96
CA HIS A 302 -7.73 -30.01 -15.76
C HIS A 302 -8.55 -29.05 -16.64
N PRO A 303 -7.98 -27.90 -17.02
CA PRO A 303 -8.62 -27.00 -17.98
C PRO A 303 -8.78 -27.68 -19.34
N LYS A 304 -9.83 -27.30 -20.07
CA LYS A 304 -9.90 -27.54 -21.53
C LYS A 304 -8.95 -26.57 -22.25
N PHE A 305 -7.65 -26.82 -22.14
CA PHE A 305 -6.59 -25.99 -22.69
C PHE A 305 -5.41 -26.90 -23.04
N GLN A 306 -4.78 -26.66 -24.20
CA GLN A 306 -3.60 -27.40 -24.63
C GLN A 306 -2.35 -26.67 -24.14
N PHE A 307 -1.73 -27.19 -23.08
CA PHE A 307 -0.43 -26.72 -22.64
C PHE A 307 0.68 -27.25 -23.55
N PRO A 308 1.87 -26.60 -23.55
CA PRO A 308 3.06 -27.18 -24.16
C PRO A 308 3.36 -28.56 -23.58
N GLU A 309 3.86 -29.49 -24.42
CA GLU A 309 4.06 -30.89 -24.03
C GLU A 309 5.11 -31.05 -22.93
N GLU A 310 6.05 -30.11 -22.86
CA GLU A 310 7.12 -30.06 -21.86
C GLU A 310 6.63 -29.63 -20.47
N TRP A 311 5.42 -29.06 -20.34
CA TRP A 311 4.85 -28.69 -19.05
C TRP A 311 4.27 -29.92 -18.33
N ASP A 312 4.55 -30.07 -17.03
CA ASP A 312 3.92 -31.13 -16.24
C ASP A 312 2.57 -30.67 -15.67
N ILE A 313 1.51 -30.96 -16.41
CA ILE A 313 0.14 -30.72 -15.94
C ILE A 313 -0.31 -31.91 -15.11
N PHE A 314 -0.60 -31.65 -13.83
CA PHE A 314 -0.96 -32.71 -12.89
C PHE A 314 -2.01 -32.25 -11.88
N HIS A 315 -2.39 -33.14 -10.97
CA HIS A 315 -3.40 -32.85 -9.97
C HIS A 315 -3.12 -33.57 -8.66
N THR A 316 -3.54 -32.94 -7.56
CA THR A 316 -3.60 -33.58 -6.24
C THR A 316 -4.96 -33.27 -5.63
N GLU A 317 -5.40 -34.06 -4.65
CA GLU A 317 -6.73 -33.87 -4.04
C GLU A 317 -6.92 -32.46 -3.46
N SER A 318 -5.82 -31.81 -3.09
CA SER A 318 -5.79 -30.51 -2.46
C SER A 318 -5.07 -29.43 -3.27
N HIS A 319 -4.68 -29.66 -4.53
CA HIS A 319 -3.74 -28.86 -5.36
C HIS A 319 -2.34 -28.62 -4.76
N TRP A 320 -2.10 -28.91 -3.49
CA TRP A 320 -0.79 -28.75 -2.87
C TRP A 320 0.19 -29.80 -3.38
N SER A 321 1.46 -29.39 -3.48
CA SER A 321 2.54 -30.32 -3.77
C SER A 321 2.75 -31.31 -2.61
N ASN A 322 3.04 -32.54 -2.97
CA ASN A 322 3.34 -33.67 -2.10
C ASN A 322 4.48 -34.51 -2.70
N GLY A 323 4.91 -35.57 -1.99
CA GLY A 323 6.02 -36.42 -2.43
C GLY A 323 5.82 -37.00 -3.84
N SER A 324 4.62 -37.51 -4.16
CA SER A 324 4.37 -38.09 -5.49
C SER A 324 4.41 -37.06 -6.62
N SER A 325 3.89 -35.85 -6.39
CA SER A 325 4.00 -34.76 -7.37
C SER A 325 5.46 -34.33 -7.59
N MET A 326 6.29 -34.31 -6.53
CA MET A 326 7.70 -33.95 -6.64
C MET A 326 8.52 -35.02 -7.36
N LEU A 327 8.31 -36.30 -7.03
CA LEU A 327 8.94 -37.42 -7.72
C LEU A 327 8.62 -37.38 -9.22
N ARG A 328 7.34 -37.16 -9.55
CA ARG A 328 6.90 -37.00 -10.94
C ARG A 328 7.60 -35.84 -11.64
N TYR A 329 7.71 -34.68 -11.00
CA TYR A 329 8.39 -33.53 -11.59
C TYR A 329 9.89 -33.79 -11.78
N ALA A 330 10.52 -34.49 -10.84
CA ALA A 330 11.91 -34.89 -10.96
C ALA A 330 12.13 -35.79 -12.19
N ASP A 331 11.29 -36.81 -12.36
CA ASP A 331 11.36 -37.76 -13.48
C ASP A 331 11.05 -37.10 -14.84
N LYS A 332 10.12 -36.15 -14.86
CA LYS A 332 9.64 -35.54 -16.12
C LYS A 332 10.44 -34.34 -16.58
N VAL A 333 10.99 -33.57 -15.66
CA VAL A 333 11.56 -32.25 -15.96
C VAL A 333 12.98 -32.11 -15.44
N LEU A 334 13.22 -32.31 -14.14
CA LEU A 334 14.53 -32.00 -13.55
C LEU A 334 15.65 -32.91 -14.04
N ILE A 335 15.45 -34.24 -13.98
CA ILE A 335 16.49 -35.21 -14.36
C ILE A 335 16.74 -35.15 -15.87
N PRO A 336 15.71 -35.18 -16.75
CA PRO A 336 15.93 -35.04 -18.18
C PRO A 336 16.63 -33.72 -18.55
N TYR A 337 16.32 -32.62 -17.85
CA TYR A 337 17.01 -31.36 -18.05
C TYR A 337 18.50 -31.49 -17.71
N VAL A 338 18.84 -32.02 -16.54
CA VAL A 338 20.23 -32.21 -16.11
C VAL A 338 21.01 -33.10 -17.08
N GLU A 339 20.43 -34.24 -17.48
CA GLU A 339 21.03 -35.15 -18.47
C GLU A 339 21.30 -34.44 -19.81
N SER A 340 20.34 -33.63 -20.28
CA SER A 340 20.52 -32.84 -21.50
C SER A 340 21.65 -31.80 -21.39
N GLN A 341 21.84 -31.20 -20.21
CA GLN A 341 22.91 -30.22 -20.00
C GLN A 341 24.28 -30.91 -19.97
N ARG A 342 24.38 -32.12 -19.39
CA ARG A 342 25.61 -32.90 -19.44
C ARG A 342 26.04 -33.19 -20.89
N GLU A 343 25.10 -33.62 -21.71
CA GLU A 343 25.35 -33.87 -23.14
C GLU A 343 25.74 -32.58 -23.89
N GLN A 344 24.97 -31.50 -23.72
CA GLN A 344 25.21 -30.21 -24.42
C GLN A 344 26.54 -29.56 -24.06
N LEU A 345 26.98 -29.70 -22.80
CA LEU A 345 28.23 -29.14 -22.30
C LEU A 345 29.42 -30.09 -22.48
N GLY A 346 29.20 -31.31 -22.98
CA GLY A 346 30.25 -32.32 -23.16
C GLY A 346 30.86 -32.82 -21.84
N LEU A 347 30.05 -32.85 -20.79
CA LEU A 347 30.45 -33.28 -19.44
C LEU A 347 30.32 -34.79 -19.29
N ASP A 348 30.88 -35.33 -18.20
CA ASP A 348 30.65 -36.73 -17.84
C ASP A 348 29.15 -37.00 -17.65
N PRO A 349 28.62 -38.17 -18.09
CA PRO A 349 27.22 -38.55 -17.86
C PRO A 349 26.78 -38.53 -16.39
N ASP A 350 27.73 -38.63 -15.47
CA ASP A 350 27.55 -38.51 -14.03
C ASP A 350 28.14 -37.20 -13.47
N HIS A 351 28.31 -36.14 -14.27
CA HIS A 351 28.78 -34.84 -13.76
C HIS A 351 27.75 -34.24 -12.77
N PRO A 352 28.15 -33.78 -11.57
CA PRO A 352 27.19 -33.42 -10.54
C PRO A 352 26.44 -32.12 -10.84
N GLY A 353 25.14 -32.10 -10.53
CA GLY A 353 24.32 -30.88 -10.50
C GLY A 353 24.10 -30.37 -9.09
N LEU A 354 23.57 -29.15 -8.95
CA LEU A 354 23.24 -28.53 -7.66
C LEU A 354 21.79 -28.05 -7.66
N ALA A 355 21.04 -28.45 -6.63
CA ALA A 355 19.65 -28.08 -6.43
C ALA A 355 19.47 -27.35 -5.09
N ILE A 356 18.99 -26.11 -5.16
CA ILE A 356 18.77 -25.23 -4.01
C ILE A 356 17.26 -25.04 -3.81
N PHE A 357 16.73 -25.42 -2.65
CA PHE A 357 15.28 -25.34 -2.38
C PHE A 357 14.99 -25.36 -0.87
N ASP A 358 13.78 -24.98 -0.47
CA ASP A 358 13.42 -24.85 0.95
C ASP A 358 13.19 -26.20 1.67
N VAL A 359 13.01 -26.14 3.00
CA VAL A 359 12.77 -27.31 3.85
C VAL A 359 11.29 -27.76 3.90
N PHE A 360 10.51 -27.46 2.86
CA PHE A 360 9.11 -27.88 2.76
C PHE A 360 8.95 -29.41 2.88
N LYS A 361 7.82 -29.88 3.39
CA LYS A 361 7.58 -31.30 3.68
C LYS A 361 7.71 -32.17 2.42
N ALA A 362 7.26 -31.70 1.26
CA ALA A 362 7.40 -32.45 0.01
C ALA A 362 8.87 -32.54 -0.45
N HIS A 363 9.66 -31.51 -0.17
CA HIS A 363 11.10 -31.46 -0.48
C HIS A 363 11.95 -32.36 0.42
N ARG A 364 11.52 -32.56 1.67
CA ARG A 364 12.16 -33.48 2.62
C ARG A 364 11.71 -34.93 2.46
N ASN A 365 11.02 -35.27 1.38
CA ASN A 365 10.65 -36.64 1.09
C ASN A 365 11.92 -37.47 0.81
N PRO A 366 12.15 -38.58 1.54
CA PRO A 366 13.36 -39.39 1.35
C PRO A 366 13.53 -39.94 -0.06
N ASP A 367 12.43 -40.38 -0.70
CA ASP A 367 12.45 -40.92 -2.05
C ASP A 367 12.87 -39.85 -3.08
N LEU A 368 12.47 -38.59 -2.87
CA LEU A 368 12.91 -37.47 -3.70
C LEU A 368 14.41 -37.23 -3.54
N LEU A 369 14.90 -37.19 -2.30
CA LEU A 369 16.32 -36.96 -2.03
C LEU A 369 17.20 -38.10 -2.54
N GLU A 370 16.72 -39.33 -2.42
CA GLU A 370 17.39 -40.51 -2.98
C GLU A 370 17.42 -40.46 -4.50
N LYS A 371 16.31 -40.10 -5.14
CA LYS A 371 16.23 -39.92 -6.59
C LYS A 371 17.18 -38.82 -7.10
N LEU A 372 17.27 -37.69 -6.39
CA LEU A 372 18.25 -36.65 -6.72
C LEU A 372 19.69 -37.17 -6.56
N ARG A 373 19.95 -37.94 -5.51
CA ARG A 373 21.26 -38.56 -5.26
C ARG A 373 21.64 -39.56 -6.37
N GLU A 374 20.72 -40.39 -6.80
CA GLU A 374 20.90 -41.35 -7.91
C GLU A 374 21.18 -40.64 -9.25
N ALA A 375 20.57 -39.48 -9.46
CA ALA A 375 20.85 -38.62 -10.63
C ALA A 375 22.12 -37.75 -10.47
N ASN A 376 22.89 -37.93 -9.39
CA ASN A 376 24.02 -37.09 -8.97
C ASN A 376 23.71 -35.59 -8.93
N ILE A 377 22.56 -35.24 -8.36
CA ILE A 377 22.13 -33.86 -8.09
C ILE A 377 22.23 -33.63 -6.58
N ARG A 378 23.08 -32.68 -6.19
CA ARG A 378 23.30 -32.33 -4.78
C ARG A 378 22.19 -31.41 -4.29
N ALA A 379 21.52 -31.80 -3.21
CA ALA A 379 20.51 -30.97 -2.56
C ALA A 379 21.13 -30.04 -1.50
N VAL A 380 20.89 -28.75 -1.63
CA VAL A 380 21.19 -27.73 -0.61
C VAL A 380 19.90 -27.05 -0.17
N PHE A 381 19.59 -27.22 1.11
CA PHE A 381 18.38 -26.64 1.68
C PHE A 381 18.58 -25.17 2.05
N VAL A 382 17.67 -24.31 1.57
CA VAL A 382 17.51 -22.96 2.10
C VAL A 382 17.10 -23.06 3.57
N PRO A 383 17.81 -22.37 4.48
CA PRO A 383 17.53 -22.46 5.91
C PRO A 383 16.09 -22.06 6.27
N ALA A 384 15.54 -22.71 7.28
CA ALA A 384 14.20 -22.45 7.76
C ALA A 384 14.03 -20.96 8.11
N SER A 385 12.86 -20.39 7.77
CA SER A 385 12.53 -18.97 7.97
C SER A 385 13.36 -17.97 7.16
N CYS A 386 14.30 -18.42 6.32
CA CYS A 386 15.19 -17.56 5.53
C CYS A 386 14.78 -17.46 4.05
N THR A 387 13.68 -18.09 3.62
CA THR A 387 13.21 -18.08 2.23
C THR A 387 13.10 -16.67 1.65
N GLY A 388 12.66 -15.69 2.44
CA GLY A 388 12.51 -14.31 1.95
C GLY A 388 13.83 -13.60 1.59
N GLU A 389 14.96 -14.10 2.09
CA GLU A 389 16.29 -13.52 1.90
C GLU A 389 17.21 -14.42 1.05
N LEU A 390 17.00 -15.75 1.09
CA LEU A 390 17.92 -16.75 0.52
C LEU A 390 17.30 -17.70 -0.51
N GLN A 391 16.01 -17.55 -0.86
CA GLN A 391 15.37 -18.31 -1.94
C GLN A 391 15.25 -17.43 -3.19
N PRO A 392 16.04 -17.67 -4.25
CA PRO A 392 16.06 -16.84 -5.45
C PRO A 392 14.69 -16.57 -6.09
N LEU A 393 13.83 -17.59 -6.21
CA LEU A 393 12.48 -17.43 -6.76
C LEU A 393 11.55 -16.54 -5.92
N ASP A 394 11.83 -16.43 -4.62
CA ASP A 394 11.02 -15.74 -3.61
C ASP A 394 11.61 -14.38 -3.19
N ALA A 395 12.78 -14.03 -3.73
CA ALA A 395 13.40 -12.73 -3.57
C ALA A 395 12.43 -11.61 -4.03
N ASP A 396 12.50 -10.44 -3.38
CA ASP A 396 11.64 -9.32 -3.76
C ASP A 396 11.87 -8.91 -5.22
N GLY A 397 10.80 -8.80 -6.01
CA GLY A 397 10.88 -8.60 -7.46
C GLY A 397 11.35 -9.81 -8.27
N GLY A 398 11.44 -11.00 -7.65
CA GLY A 398 11.74 -12.26 -8.32
C GLY A 398 10.56 -12.82 -9.13
N ILE A 399 10.80 -13.96 -9.77
CA ILE A 399 9.89 -14.63 -10.72
C ILE A 399 8.50 -14.89 -10.12
N ASN A 400 8.42 -15.37 -8.87
CA ASN A 400 7.13 -15.63 -8.21
C ASN A 400 6.25 -14.36 -8.12
N ASP A 401 6.84 -13.21 -7.80
CA ASP A 401 6.13 -11.94 -7.67
C ASP A 401 5.71 -11.39 -9.04
N LEU A 402 6.60 -11.44 -10.03
CA LEU A 402 6.31 -11.00 -11.41
C LEU A 402 5.16 -11.80 -12.02
N LEU A 403 5.21 -13.12 -11.93
CA LEU A 403 4.17 -14.00 -12.48
C LEU A 403 2.81 -13.75 -11.80
N LYS A 404 2.78 -13.59 -10.47
CA LYS A 404 1.54 -13.29 -9.74
C LYS A 404 0.94 -11.94 -10.12
N ARG A 405 1.76 -10.90 -10.28
CA ARG A 405 1.31 -9.56 -10.69
C ARG A 405 0.73 -9.58 -12.09
N ASP A 406 1.36 -10.31 -13.00
CA ASP A 406 0.90 -10.43 -14.38
C ASP A 406 -0.42 -11.19 -14.48
N LEU A 407 -0.55 -12.33 -13.79
CA LEU A 407 -1.82 -13.07 -13.68
C LEU A 407 -2.94 -12.19 -13.11
N GLN A 408 -2.63 -11.38 -12.09
CA GLN A 408 -3.58 -10.41 -11.53
C GLN A 408 -4.01 -9.38 -12.58
N GLN A 409 -3.08 -8.88 -13.39
CA GLN A 409 -3.38 -7.93 -14.46
C GLN A 409 -4.22 -8.57 -15.58
N CYS A 410 -3.93 -9.82 -15.98
CA CYS A 410 -4.73 -10.56 -16.94
C CYS A 410 -6.19 -10.71 -16.48
N PHE A 411 -6.40 -11.04 -15.19
CA PHE A 411 -7.74 -11.12 -14.62
C PHE A 411 -8.46 -9.77 -14.64
N VAL A 412 -7.78 -8.68 -14.29
CA VAL A 412 -8.36 -7.32 -14.34
C VAL A 412 -8.77 -6.95 -15.76
N ASN A 413 -7.93 -7.25 -16.75
CA ASN A 413 -8.22 -6.99 -18.16
C ASN A 413 -9.44 -7.80 -18.63
N HIS A 414 -9.50 -9.09 -18.29
CA HIS A 414 -10.64 -9.95 -18.61
C HIS A 414 -11.94 -9.42 -18.01
N TYR A 415 -11.90 -8.99 -16.74
CA TYR A 415 -13.05 -8.40 -16.07
C TYR A 415 -13.52 -7.12 -16.78
N ALA A 416 -12.59 -6.26 -17.19
CA ALA A 416 -12.89 -5.05 -17.94
C ALA A 416 -13.52 -5.35 -19.32
N ASP A 417 -13.02 -6.37 -20.03
CA ASP A 417 -13.55 -6.81 -21.31
C ASP A 417 -14.98 -7.35 -21.20
N CYS A 418 -15.27 -8.14 -20.15
CA CYS A 418 -16.63 -8.60 -19.85
C CYS A 418 -17.57 -7.40 -19.65
N PHE A 419 -17.16 -6.42 -18.86
CA PHE A 419 -17.96 -5.21 -18.63
C PHE A 419 -18.18 -4.40 -19.92
N ALA A 420 -17.14 -4.25 -20.75
CA ALA A 420 -17.24 -3.54 -22.02
C ALA A 420 -18.19 -4.23 -23.01
N LYS A 421 -18.19 -5.57 -23.05
CA LYS A 421 -19.10 -6.36 -23.90
C LYS A 421 -20.56 -6.17 -23.51
N GLU A 422 -20.88 -6.24 -22.21
CA GLU A 422 -22.24 -6.07 -21.72
C GLU A 422 -22.77 -4.65 -21.97
N ARG A 423 -21.91 -3.63 -21.82
CA ARG A 423 -22.25 -2.25 -22.17
C ARG A 423 -22.55 -2.07 -23.67
N ARG A 424 -21.75 -2.68 -24.56
CA ARG A 424 -22.00 -2.65 -26.02
C ARG A 424 -23.30 -3.36 -26.40
N ALA A 425 -23.68 -4.39 -25.65
CA ALA A 425 -24.93 -5.12 -25.85
C ALA A 425 -26.18 -4.37 -25.32
N GLY A 426 -26.02 -3.15 -24.79
CA GLY A 426 -27.13 -2.32 -24.31
C GLY A 426 -27.80 -2.83 -23.04
N ARG A 427 -27.16 -3.75 -22.30
CA ARG A 427 -27.71 -4.28 -21.04
C ARG A 427 -27.52 -3.29 -19.90
N ASP A 428 -28.43 -3.33 -18.94
CA ASP A 428 -28.32 -2.54 -17.73
C ASP A 428 -27.04 -2.92 -16.96
N ILE A 429 -26.17 -1.93 -16.78
CA ILE A 429 -24.89 -2.06 -16.08
C ILE A 429 -25.10 -2.53 -14.63
N SER A 430 -26.25 -2.22 -14.02
CA SER A 430 -26.60 -2.65 -12.66
C SER A 430 -26.78 -4.17 -12.52
N GLN A 431 -26.96 -4.89 -13.65
CA GLN A 431 -27.21 -6.32 -13.69
C GLN A 431 -26.01 -7.15 -14.20
N VAL A 432 -24.90 -6.50 -14.56
CA VAL A 432 -23.71 -7.16 -15.09
C VAL A 432 -23.06 -8.03 -14.02
N LYS A 433 -23.02 -9.34 -14.24
CA LYS A 433 -22.30 -10.31 -13.41
C LYS A 433 -21.27 -11.04 -14.27
N VAL A 434 -20.00 -10.96 -13.88
CA VAL A 434 -18.92 -11.71 -14.53
C VAL A 434 -19.00 -13.18 -14.10
N ASP A 435 -18.93 -14.12 -15.05
CA ASP A 435 -18.95 -15.55 -14.76
C ASP A 435 -17.62 -16.00 -14.14
N LEU A 436 -17.65 -16.26 -12.84
CA LEU A 436 -16.49 -16.75 -12.09
C LEU A 436 -16.50 -18.28 -11.92
N LYS A 437 -17.29 -19.04 -12.69
CA LYS A 437 -17.26 -20.51 -12.63
C LYS A 437 -15.89 -21.05 -13.05
N LEU A 438 -15.45 -22.11 -12.37
CA LEU A 438 -14.16 -22.76 -12.69
C LEU A 438 -14.12 -23.33 -14.10
N SER A 439 -15.24 -23.85 -14.61
CA SER A 439 -15.34 -24.36 -15.98
C SER A 439 -15.01 -23.29 -17.03
N THR A 440 -15.32 -22.02 -16.71
CA THR A 440 -15.09 -20.87 -17.58
C THR A 440 -13.70 -20.29 -17.37
N LEU A 441 -13.28 -20.13 -16.10
CA LEU A 441 -12.01 -19.47 -15.77
C LEU A 441 -10.78 -20.35 -15.92
N LYS A 442 -10.86 -21.67 -15.72
CA LYS A 442 -9.68 -22.55 -15.79
C LYS A 442 -8.98 -22.49 -17.16
N PRO A 443 -9.69 -22.60 -18.32
CA PRO A 443 -9.05 -22.45 -19.63
C PRO A 443 -8.46 -21.06 -19.88
N LEU A 444 -9.14 -19.99 -19.42
CA LEU A 444 -8.63 -18.61 -19.53
C LEU A 444 -7.37 -18.40 -18.70
N HIS A 445 -7.40 -18.85 -17.44
CA HIS A 445 -6.28 -18.79 -16.53
C HIS A 445 -5.09 -19.62 -17.04
N ALA A 446 -5.33 -20.77 -17.67
CA ALA A 446 -4.29 -21.56 -18.33
C ALA A 446 -3.59 -20.76 -19.44
N GLY A 447 -4.37 -20.07 -20.28
CA GLY A 447 -3.81 -19.17 -21.30
C GLY A 447 -3.06 -17.97 -20.72
N TRP A 448 -3.54 -17.38 -19.62
CA TRP A 448 -2.83 -16.30 -18.93
C TRP A 448 -1.52 -16.80 -18.32
N LEU A 449 -1.54 -18.00 -17.74
CA LEU A 449 -0.36 -18.63 -17.16
C LEU A 449 0.71 -18.88 -18.20
N LEU A 450 0.35 -19.45 -19.35
CA LEU A 450 1.28 -19.64 -20.47
C LEU A 450 1.90 -18.31 -20.90
N GLY A 451 1.07 -17.30 -21.18
CA GLY A 451 1.58 -16.00 -21.60
C GLY A 451 2.43 -15.28 -20.54
N ALA A 452 2.09 -15.42 -19.25
CA ALA A 452 2.87 -14.86 -18.15
C ALA A 452 4.21 -15.57 -17.98
N PHE A 453 4.20 -16.90 -18.11
CA PHE A 453 5.42 -17.70 -18.12
C PHE A 453 6.32 -17.29 -19.28
N ASP A 454 5.80 -17.20 -20.51
CA ASP A 454 6.57 -16.79 -21.70
C ASP A 454 7.20 -15.41 -21.56
N ARG A 455 6.46 -14.43 -21.00
CA ARG A 455 7.02 -13.10 -20.74
C ARG A 455 8.14 -13.13 -19.69
N THR A 456 8.04 -14.03 -18.74
CA THR A 456 8.97 -14.12 -17.62
C THR A 456 10.21 -14.94 -17.98
N SER A 457 10.06 -16.02 -18.74
CA SER A 457 11.15 -16.85 -19.24
C SER A 457 12.06 -16.11 -20.22
N ASN A 458 11.49 -15.18 -21.01
CA ASN A 458 12.26 -14.32 -21.91
C ASN A 458 12.91 -13.11 -21.21
N ASN A 459 12.77 -12.97 -19.89
CA ASN A 459 13.31 -11.86 -19.12
C ASN A 459 14.45 -12.35 -18.20
N THR A 460 15.60 -12.65 -18.82
CA THR A 460 16.81 -13.14 -18.13
C THR A 460 17.22 -12.24 -16.96
N ALA A 461 17.12 -10.92 -17.14
CA ALA A 461 17.43 -9.94 -16.08
C ALA A 461 16.56 -10.08 -14.82
N SER A 462 15.37 -10.69 -14.92
CA SER A 462 14.53 -10.97 -13.74
C SER A 462 14.91 -12.27 -13.05
N ILE A 463 15.47 -13.24 -13.79
CA ILE A 463 15.99 -14.50 -13.26
C ILE A 463 17.30 -14.22 -12.52
N GLU A 464 18.24 -13.52 -13.16
CA GLU A 464 19.53 -13.10 -12.57
C GLU A 464 19.32 -12.29 -11.29
N ARG A 465 18.37 -11.34 -11.29
CA ARG A 465 18.03 -10.53 -10.10
C ARG A 465 17.74 -11.36 -8.86
N GLY A 466 17.10 -12.53 -9.00
CA GLY A 466 16.84 -13.42 -7.87
C GLY A 466 18.13 -13.98 -7.27
N TRP A 467 19.07 -14.38 -8.12
CA TRP A 467 20.39 -14.88 -7.72
C TRP A 467 21.30 -13.78 -7.15
N GLU A 468 21.29 -12.59 -7.75
CA GLU A 468 22.02 -11.42 -7.26
C GLU A 468 21.53 -11.00 -5.86
N ARG A 469 20.21 -10.88 -5.68
CA ARG A 469 19.62 -10.41 -4.41
C ARG A 469 19.87 -11.37 -3.25
N THR A 470 19.95 -12.66 -3.54
CA THR A 470 20.24 -13.67 -2.53
C THR A 470 21.73 -13.84 -2.26
N GLY A 471 22.61 -13.13 -3.00
CA GLY A 471 24.06 -13.23 -2.89
C GLY A 471 24.67 -14.54 -3.41
N ILE A 472 23.84 -15.47 -3.90
CA ILE A 472 24.30 -16.78 -4.36
C ILE A 472 25.14 -16.65 -5.62
N MET A 473 24.82 -15.72 -6.52
CA MET A 473 25.62 -15.46 -7.73
C MET A 473 27.07 -15.13 -7.36
N THR A 474 27.27 -14.21 -6.43
CA THR A 474 28.61 -13.84 -5.94
C THR A 474 29.34 -14.99 -5.25
N VAL A 475 28.61 -15.85 -4.52
CA VAL A 475 29.21 -17.04 -3.89
C VAL A 475 29.72 -18.02 -4.94
N VAL A 476 28.97 -18.21 -6.03
CA VAL A 476 29.37 -19.09 -7.14
C VAL A 476 30.54 -18.51 -7.93
N GLU A 477 30.56 -17.20 -8.17
CA GLU A 477 31.69 -16.50 -8.80
C GLU A 477 32.98 -16.69 -7.97
N ASN A 478 32.91 -16.44 -6.65
CA ASN A 478 34.05 -16.64 -5.73
C ASN A 478 34.48 -18.11 -5.59
N ALA A 479 33.58 -19.07 -5.88
CA ALA A 479 33.92 -20.48 -5.83
C ALA A 479 34.86 -20.89 -6.99
N ARG A 480 34.83 -20.12 -8.09
CA ARG A 480 35.58 -20.37 -9.34
C ARG A 480 36.86 -19.54 -9.47
N GLU A 481 37.00 -18.46 -8.70
CA GLU A 481 38.28 -17.77 -8.47
C GLU A 481 39.25 -18.63 -7.66
#